data_AF-A0A9P7RV48-F1
#
_entry.id   AF-A0A9P7RV48-F1
#
_cell.length_a   1.000
_cell.length_b   1.000
_cell.length_c   1.000
_cell.angle_alpha   90.00
_cell.angle_beta   90.00
_cell.angle_gamma   90.00
#
_symmetry.space_group_name_H-M   'P 1'
#
loop_
_entity.id
_entity.type
_entity.pdbx_description
1 polymer ?
#
loop_
_entity_poly.entity_id
_entity_poly.type
_entity_poly.pdbx_seq_one_letter_code
_entity_poly.pdbx_strand_id
1 'polypeptide(L)' 'MFRTSHIRKHVFGHAIIAWRHNKPLIALAILIAESRKDVVFTILTNTYIYPKILGELEKLSPERFKAIENQIK' A
#
# COMPACT_ATOMS: atom_id res chain seq x y z
N MET A 1 -11.46 -18.50 26.75
CA MET A 1 -10.51 -18.45 25.62
C MET A 1 -10.76 -17.15 24.87
N PHE A 2 -9.99 -16.09 25.17
CA PHE A 2 -10.17 -14.79 24.51
C PHE A 2 -9.60 -14.87 23.10
N ARG A 3 -10.47 -14.70 22.10
CA ARG A 3 -10.10 -14.55 20.69
C ARG A 3 -9.33 -13.24 20.60
N THR A 4 -8.00 -13.29 20.46
CA THR A 4 -7.22 -12.09 20.13
C THR A 4 -7.66 -11.66 18.74
N SER A 5 -8.59 -10.71 18.64
CA SER A 5 -8.80 -10.01 17.37
C SER A 5 -7.46 -9.42 17.00
N HIS A 6 -6.86 -9.87 15.90
CA HIS A 6 -5.63 -9.27 15.41
C HIS A 6 -5.94 -7.81 15.05
N ILE A 7 -5.67 -6.89 15.98
CA ILE A 7 -5.80 -5.46 15.75
C ILE A 7 -4.83 -5.14 14.61
N ARG A 8 -5.39 -4.86 13.43
CA ARG A 8 -4.60 -4.39 12.30
C ARG A 8 -4.21 -2.96 12.55
N LYS A 9 -2.92 -2.66 12.41
CA LYS A 9 -2.42 -1.28 12.51
C LYS A 9 -2.67 -0.59 11.18
N HIS A 10 -3.21 0.61 11.22
CA HIS A 10 -3.48 1.40 10.01
C HIS A 10 -2.46 2.51 9.88
N VAL A 11 -1.83 2.59 8.71
CA VAL A 11 -0.93 3.69 8.31
C VAL A 11 -1.58 4.41 7.15
N PHE A 12 -1.73 5.72 7.27
CA PHE A 12 -2.27 6.56 6.20
C PHE A 12 -1.13 7.33 5.54
N GLY A 13 -1.02 7.19 4.23
CA GLY A 13 -0.13 8.00 3.39
C GLY A 13 -0.96 8.95 2.53
N HIS A 14 -0.56 10.22 2.47
CA HIS A 14 -1.16 11.18 1.55
C HIS A 14 -0.15 11.54 0.46
N ALA A 15 -0.56 11.39 -0.79
CA ALA A 15 0.21 11.79 -1.95
C ALA A 15 -0.23 13.19 -2.41
N ILE A 16 0.67 14.17 -2.31
CA ILE A 16 0.50 15.48 -2.94
C ILE A 16 0.89 15.39 -4.42
N ILE A 17 0.22 16.17 -5.27
CA ILE A 17 0.62 16.30 -6.68
C ILE A 17 1.89 17.14 -6.75
N ALA A 18 3.02 16.48 -6.49
CA ALA A 18 4.35 17.04 -6.64
C ALA A 18 5.21 16.02 -7.39
N TRP A 19 6.17 16.53 -8.15
CA TRP A 19 6.98 15.78 -9.12
C TRP A 19 7.48 14.43 -8.58
N ARG A 20 6.91 13.33 -9.11
CA ARG A 20 7.30 11.94 -8.80
C ARG A 20 7.19 11.52 -7.33
N HIS A 21 6.64 12.33 -6.42
CA HIS A 21 6.49 11.99 -4.99
C HIS A 21 5.64 10.74 -4.74
N ASN A 22 4.78 10.37 -5.69
CA ASN A 22 3.94 9.18 -5.59
C ASN A 22 4.76 7.87 -5.70
N LYS A 23 5.90 7.90 -6.41
CA LYS A 23 6.73 6.73 -6.64
C LYS A 23 7.44 6.23 -5.37
N PRO A 24 8.11 7.08 -4.56
CA PRO A 24 8.65 6.63 -3.28
C PRO A 24 7.55 6.26 -2.28
N LEU A 25 6.38 6.92 -2.33
CA LEU A 25 5.26 6.57 -1.45
C LEU A 25 4.73 5.15 -1.72
N ILE A 26 4.49 4.79 -2.98
CA ILE A 26 4.02 3.44 -3.32
C ILE A 26 5.10 2.39 -3.05
N ALA A 27 6.38 2.70 -3.30
CA ALA A 27 7.48 1.81 -2.94
C ALA A 27 7.53 1.53 -1.43
N LEU A 28 7.35 2.56 -0.60
CA LEU A 28 7.26 2.40 0.85
C LEU A 28 6.06 1.55 1.26
N ALA A 29 4.88 1.79 0.67
CA ALA A 29 3.68 1.01 0.96
C ALA A 29 3.88 -0.49 0.63
N ILE A 30 4.53 -0.80 -0.50
CA ILE A 30 4.88 -2.18 -0.88
C ILE A 30 5.82 -2.81 0.14
N LEU A 31 6.91 -2.12 0.52
CA LEU A 31 7.86 -2.64 1.51
C LEU A 31 7.21 -2.91 2.87
N ILE A 32 6.32 -2.03 3.32
CA ILE A 32 5.54 -2.23 4.55
C ILE A 32 4.61 -3.44 4.41
N ALA A 33 3.87 -3.54 3.31
CA ALA A 33 2.96 -4.66 3.07
C ALA A 33 3.68 -6.02 2.97
N GLU A 34 4.87 -6.05 2.37
CA GLU A 34 5.72 -7.25 2.29
C GLU A 34 6.24 -7.65 3.69
N SER A 35 6.70 -6.68 4.49
CA SER A 35 7.34 -6.96 5.79
C SER A 35 6.36 -7.14 6.96
N ARG A 36 5.14 -6.58 6.88
CA ARG A 36 4.22 -6.49 8.03
C ARG A 36 2.77 -6.84 7.63
N LYS A 37 2.40 -8.10 7.84
CA LYS A 37 1.02 -8.59 7.58
C LYS A 37 0.00 -8.10 8.60
N ASP A 38 0.44 -7.54 9.73
CA ASP A 38 -0.39 -6.90 10.73
C ASP A 38 -0.68 -5.41 10.43
N VAL A 39 -0.15 -4.87 9.31
CA VAL A 39 -0.32 -3.47 8.91
C VAL A 39 -1.16 -3.38 7.64
N VAL A 40 -2.05 -2.40 7.61
CA VAL A 40 -2.75 -1.93 6.41
C VAL A 40 -2.26 -0.53 6.10
N PHE A 41 -1.81 -0.30 4.86
CA PHE A 41 -1.40 0.99 4.36
C PHE A 41 -2.50 1.54 3.43
N THR A 42 -3.07 2.68 3.77
CA THR A 42 -4.10 3.35 2.98
C THR A 42 -3.52 4.60 2.32
N ILE A 43 -3.64 4.71 0.99
CA ILE A 43 -3.13 5.87 0.24
C ILE A 43 -4.26 6.82 -0.14
N LEU A 44 -4.31 7.98 0.52
CA LEU A 44 -5.17 9.08 0.12
C LEU A 44 -4.56 9.77 -1.10
N THR A 45 -5.22 9.61 -2.24
CA THR A 45 -4.78 10.07 -3.56
C THR A 45 -5.92 10.72 -4.32
N ASN A 46 -5.64 11.25 -5.51
CA ASN A 46 -6.64 11.83 -6.40
C ASN A 46 -6.70 11.09 -7.75
N THR A 47 -7.66 11.47 -8.57
CA THR A 47 -7.94 10.86 -9.89
C THR A 47 -6.77 10.90 -10.86
N TYR A 48 -5.88 11.91 -10.76
CA TYR A 48 -4.69 12.03 -11.62
C TYR A 48 -3.54 11.11 -11.20
N ILE A 49 -3.48 10.77 -9.91
CA ILE A 49 -2.39 9.97 -9.34
C ILE A 49 -2.77 8.50 -9.22
N TYR A 50 -4.04 8.18 -8.99
CA TYR A 50 -4.52 6.80 -8.82
C TYR A 50 -4.07 5.84 -9.93
N PRO A 51 -4.18 6.16 -11.25
CA PRO A 51 -3.69 5.27 -12.30
C PRO A 51 -2.17 5.05 -12.26
N LYS A 52 -1.40 6.03 -11.77
CA LYS A 52 0.06 5.90 -11.62
C LYS A 52 0.41 4.96 -10.47
N ILE A 53 -0.39 4.95 -9.40
CA ILE A 53 -0.24 3.99 -8.31
C ILE A 53 -0.52 2.58 -8.81
N LEU A 54 -1.63 2.37 -9.53
CA LEU A 54 -1.97 1.08 -10.14
C LEU A 54 -0.85 0.60 -11.08
N GLY A 55 -0.34 1.47 -11.94
CA GLY A 55 0.74 1.13 -12.85
C GLY A 55 2.06 0.77 -12.16
N GLU A 56 2.31 1.18 -10.91
CA GLU A 56 3.45 0.69 -10.13
C GLU A 56 3.17 -0.66 -9.45
N LEU A 57 1.93 -0.93 -9.06
CA LEU A 57 1.50 -2.24 -8.53
C LEU A 57 1.51 -3.33 -9.60
N GLU A 58 1.11 -3.01 -10.83
CA GLU A 58 1.11 -3.93 -11.98
C GLU A 58 2.52 -4.39 -12.38
N LYS A 59 3.57 -3.68 -11.96
CA LYS A 59 4.97 -4.07 -12.20
C LYS A 59 5.45 -5.16 -11.26
N LEU A 60 4.68 -5.48 -10.21
CA LEU A 60 5.01 -6.58 -9.32
C LEU A 60 4.75 -7.92 -10.02
N SER A 61 5.54 -8.94 -9.68
CA SER A 61 5.22 -10.29 -10.11
C SER A 61 3.87 -10.72 -9.48
N PRO A 62 3.13 -11.65 -10.11
CA PRO A 62 1.85 -12.12 -9.57
C PRO A 62 1.95 -12.63 -8.13
N GLU A 63 3.05 -13.29 -7.77
CA GLU A 63 3.29 -13.81 -6.42
C GLU A 63 3.46 -12.68 -5.41
N ARG A 64 4.24 -11.65 -5.76
CA ARG A 64 4.45 -10.47 -4.91
C ARG A 64 3.17 -9.68 -4.74
N PHE A 65 2.42 -9.48 -5.82
CA PHE A 65 1.14 -8.78 -5.77
C PHE A 65 0.14 -9.51 -4.87
N LYS A 66 -0.04 -10.82 -5.06
CA LYS A 66 -0.92 -11.66 -4.24
C LYS A 66 -0.52 -11.65 -2.77
N ALA A 67 0.78 -11.58 -2.48
CA ALA A 67 1.26 -11.49 -1.10
C ALA A 67 0.83 -10.18 -0.41
N ILE A 68 0.59 -9.09 -1.15
CA ILE A 68 0.34 -7.75 -0.61
C ILE A 68 -1.05 -7.17 -0.83
N GLU A 69 -1.87 -7.76 -1.69
CA GLU A 69 -3.18 -7.23 -2.13
C GLU A 69 -4.15 -6.88 -0.96
N ASN A 70 -4.01 -7.57 0.17
CA ASN A 70 -4.84 -7.38 1.34
C ASN A 70 -4.34 -6.30 2.31
N GLN A 71 -3.13 -5.77 2.10
CA GLN A 71 -2.50 -4.77 2.96
C GLN A 71 -2.49 -3.36 2.37
N ILE A 72 -2.65 -3.18 1.05
CA ILE A 72 -2.70 -1.85 0.42
C ILE A 72 -4.15 -1.50 0.06
N LYS A 73 -4.60 -0.31 0.45
CA LYS A 73 -5.95 0.21 0.24
C LYS A 73 -5.94 1.60 -0.37
#